data_AF-A0A933NNL8-F1
#
_entry.id   AF-A0A933NNL8-F1
#
_cell.length_a   1.000
_cell.length_b   1.000
_cell.length_c   1.000
_cell.angle_alpha   90.00
_cell.angle_beta   90.00
_cell.angle_gamma   90.00
#
_symmetry.space_group_name_H-M   'P 1'
#
loop_
_entity.id
_entity.type
_entity.pdbx_description
1 polymer ?
#
loop_
_entity_poly.entity_id
_entity_poly.type
_entity_poly.pdbx_seq_one_letter_code
_entity_poly.pdbx_strand_id
1 'polypeptide(L)'
;MDENATPEKPAKKRIKATEPPQEPEKQFEEALRELEQLAAQMERGDLTLDQAVASYERGIGLSRLCKKKLDEAEGKIQQISREAGLTDFLPEGTDE
;
A
#
# COMPACT_ATOMS: atom_id res chain seq x y z
N MET A 1 16.60 44.91 39.00
CA MET A 1 15.46 45.80 38.77
C MET A 1 15.65 46.29 37.35
N ASP A 2 14.63 46.02 36.52
CA ASP A 2 14.57 46.36 35.09
C ASP A 2 15.65 45.66 34.23
N GLU A 3 15.40 45.24 32.99
CA GLU A 3 14.40 45.70 32.02
C GLU A 3 13.79 44.50 31.25
N ASN A 4 12.53 44.61 30.81
CA ASN A 4 11.81 43.57 30.08
C ASN A 4 11.69 43.94 28.59
N ALA A 5 12.21 43.09 27.69
CA ALA A 5 11.95 43.20 26.26
C ALA A 5 12.01 41.83 25.54
N THR A 6 10.85 41.20 25.33
CA THR A 6 10.61 40.35 24.14
C THR A 6 10.31 41.26 22.94
N PRO A 7 10.75 40.95 21.70
CA PRO A 7 10.17 39.84 20.92
C PRO A 7 11.29 39.05 20.16
N GLU A 8 11.11 38.18 19.17
CA GLU A 8 9.95 37.71 18.37
C GLU A 8 9.86 36.16 18.31
N LYS A 9 8.81 35.65 17.65
CA LYS A 9 8.83 34.34 16.97
C LYS A 9 9.60 34.45 15.65
N PRO A 10 10.16 33.34 15.16
CA PRO A 10 9.56 32.81 13.93
C PRO A 10 9.17 31.35 14.09
N ALA A 11 7.89 31.06 13.86
CA ALA A 11 7.43 29.70 13.65
C ALA A 11 8.03 29.18 12.33
N LYS A 12 9.12 28.39 12.42
CA LYS A 12 9.66 27.67 11.26
C LYS A 12 8.71 26.53 10.90
N LYS A 13 7.70 26.92 10.12
CA LYS A 13 6.69 26.07 9.47
C LYS A 13 7.42 24.99 8.68
N ARG A 14 7.61 23.81 9.31
CA ARG A 14 8.27 22.67 8.67
C ARG A 14 7.32 22.16 7.58
N ILE A 15 7.70 22.47 6.35
CA ILE A 15 6.95 22.17 5.12
C ILE A 15 6.48 20.72 5.14
N LYS A 16 5.16 20.51 5.25
CA LYS A 16 4.55 19.20 5.10
C LYS A 16 4.42 18.93 3.60
N ALA A 17 5.50 18.44 3.01
CA ALA A 17 5.53 18.02 1.61
C ALA A 17 4.65 16.78 1.45
N THR A 18 3.43 17.03 0.96
CA THR A 18 2.59 16.13 0.15
C THR A 18 2.79 14.63 0.36
N GLU A 19 2.38 14.11 1.51
CA GLU A 19 2.07 12.68 1.63
C GLU A 19 0.77 12.41 0.83
N PRO A 20 0.76 11.47 -0.13
CA PRO A 20 -0.50 11.00 -0.72
C PRO A 20 -1.35 10.27 0.33
N PRO A 21 -2.64 9.98 0.06
CA PRO A 21 -3.50 9.30 1.03
C PRO A 21 -2.91 7.93 1.41
N GLN A 22 -2.59 7.71 2.69
CA GLN A 22 -1.98 6.48 3.21
C GLN A 22 -2.97 5.28 3.35
N GLU A 23 -4.20 5.41 2.86
CA GLU A 23 -5.23 4.35 2.97
C GLU A 23 -5.01 3.11 2.07
N PRO A 24 -4.54 3.20 0.81
CA PRO A 24 -4.43 2.03 -0.05
C PRO A 24 -3.22 1.15 0.29
N GLU A 25 -2.15 1.72 0.88
CA GLU A 25 -1.00 0.96 1.37
C GLU A 25 -1.39 0.10 2.57
N LYS A 26 -2.07 0.69 3.57
CA LYS A 26 -2.58 -0.06 4.74
C LYS A 26 -3.52 -1.20 4.33
N GLN A 27 -4.43 -0.93 3.38
CA GLN A 27 -5.32 -1.97 2.83
C GLN A 27 -4.54 -3.11 2.13
N PHE A 28 -3.41 -2.81 1.49
CA PHE A 28 -2.57 -3.84 0.87
C PHE A 28 -1.80 -4.65 1.92
N GLU A 29 -1.13 -4.00 2.87
CA GLU A 29 -0.36 -4.68 3.93
C GLU A 29 -1.25 -5.54 4.83
N GLU A 30 -2.45 -5.05 5.17
CA GLU A 30 -3.44 -5.82 5.95
C GLU A 30 -3.95 -7.03 5.15
N ALA A 31 -4.29 -6.86 3.88
CA ALA A 31 -4.76 -7.96 3.03
C ALA A 31 -3.68 -9.02 2.78
N LEU A 32 -2.42 -8.61 2.58
CA LEU A 32 -1.29 -9.51 2.42
C LEU A 32 -1.02 -10.30 3.71
N ARG A 33 -0.98 -9.62 4.86
CA ARG A 33 -0.80 -10.28 6.17
C ARG A 33 -1.91 -11.29 6.47
N GLU A 34 -3.16 -10.96 6.13
CA GLU A 34 -4.29 -11.87 6.30
C GLU A 34 -4.17 -13.11 5.38
N LEU A 35 -3.68 -12.92 4.15
CA LEU A 35 -3.45 -14.00 3.19
C LEU A 35 -2.32 -14.94 3.66
N GLU A 36 -1.21 -14.39 4.15
CA GLU A 36 -0.11 -15.14 4.78
C GLU A 36 -0.60 -15.95 5.98
N GLN A 37 -1.42 -15.34 6.84
CA GLN A 37 -2.02 -16.03 7.98
C GLN A 37 -2.90 -17.20 7.54
N LEU A 38 -3.81 -16.99 6.58
CA LEU A 38 -4.68 -18.04 6.03
C LEU A 38 -3.89 -19.19 5.42
N ALA A 39 -2.89 -18.90 4.59
CA ALA A 39 -2.00 -19.91 4.02
C ALA A 39 -1.34 -20.75 5.13
N ALA A 40 -0.80 -20.10 6.15
CA ALA A 40 -0.21 -20.77 7.31
C ALA A 40 -1.22 -21.56 8.17
N GLN A 41 -2.53 -21.28 8.10
CA GLN A 41 -3.55 -22.16 8.72
C GLN A 41 -3.82 -23.38 7.85
N MET A 42 -3.97 -23.18 6.54
CA MET A 42 -4.22 -24.26 5.58
C MET A 42 -3.05 -25.27 5.55
N GLU A 43 -1.80 -24.82 5.68
CA GLU A 43 -0.62 -25.68 5.78
C GLU A 43 -0.55 -26.52 7.06
N ARG A 44 -1.12 -26.06 8.19
CA ARG A 44 -1.14 -26.83 9.44
C ARG A 44 -2.10 -28.02 9.40
N GLY A 45 -3.10 -27.99 8.51
CA GLY A 45 -4.08 -29.06 8.37
C GLY A 45 -5.01 -29.23 9.59
N ASP A 46 -5.13 -28.20 10.44
CA ASP A 46 -5.97 -28.18 11.66
C ASP A 46 -7.43 -27.74 11.38
N LEU A 47 -7.76 -27.44 10.11
CA LEU A 47 -9.07 -26.96 9.67
C LEU A 47 -10.04 -28.11 9.32
N THR A 48 -11.33 -27.92 9.64
CA THR A 48 -12.40 -28.77 9.07
C THR A 48 -12.60 -28.49 7.58
N LEU A 49 -13.31 -29.36 6.87
CA LEU A 49 -13.60 -29.18 5.44
C LEU A 49 -14.28 -27.83 5.14
N ASP A 50 -15.32 -27.46 5.90
CA ASP A 50 -16.03 -26.19 5.72
C ASP A 50 -15.11 -24.99 6.01
N GLN A 51 -14.24 -25.09 7.02
CA GLN A 51 -13.25 -24.05 7.33
C GLN A 51 -12.19 -23.94 6.23
N ALA A 52 -11.74 -25.04 5.64
CA ALA A 52 -10.79 -25.04 4.54
C ALA A 52 -11.38 -24.41 3.27
N VAL A 53 -12.65 -24.70 2.95
CA VAL A 53 -13.37 -24.05 1.84
C VAL A 53 -13.51 -22.54 2.08
N ALA A 54 -13.98 -22.12 3.25
CA ALA A 54 -14.10 -20.70 3.59
C ALA A 54 -12.74 -19.97 3.58
N SER A 55 -11.68 -20.63 4.04
CA SER A 55 -10.31 -20.10 4.02
C SER A 55 -9.79 -19.91 2.59
N TYR A 56 -10.07 -20.87 1.70
CA TYR A 56 -9.71 -20.80 0.29
C TYR A 56 -10.46 -19.67 -0.45
N GLU A 57 -11.78 -19.56 -0.27
CA GLU A 57 -12.57 -18.48 -0.86
C GLU A 57 -12.06 -17.09 -0.43
N ARG A 58 -11.78 -16.94 0.87
CA ARG A 58 -11.21 -15.71 1.43
C ARG A 58 -9.81 -15.43 0.87
N GLY A 59 -8.94 -16.43 0.79
CA GLY A 59 -7.61 -16.33 0.20
C GLY A 59 -7.63 -15.87 -1.27
N ILE A 60 -8.56 -16.40 -2.08
CA ILE A 60 -8.77 -15.93 -3.47
C ILE A 60 -9.23 -14.46 -3.50
N GLY A 61 -10.11 -14.05 -2.58
CA GLY A 61 -10.54 -12.65 -2.45
C GLY A 61 -9.38 -11.70 -2.13
N LEU A 62 -8.55 -12.06 -1.15
CA LEU A 62 -7.37 -11.28 -0.75
C LEU A 62 -6.32 -11.21 -1.86
N SER A 63 -6.01 -12.34 -2.51
CA SER A 63 -5.06 -12.39 -3.64
C SER A 63 -5.48 -11.45 -4.78
N ARG A 64 -6.77 -11.43 -5.14
CA ARG A 64 -7.32 -10.49 -6.12
C ARG A 64 -7.23 -9.03 -5.68
N LEU A 65 -7.47 -8.73 -4.40
CA LEU A 65 -7.33 -7.39 -3.84
C LEU A 65 -5.86 -6.92 -3.92
N CYS A 66 -4.91 -7.78 -3.52
CA CYS A 66 -3.48 -7.49 -3.60
C CYS A 66 -3.04 -7.23 -5.04
N LYS A 67 -3.41 -8.10 -6.00
CA LYS A 67 -3.10 -7.90 -7.43
C LYS A 67 -3.66 -6.57 -7.95
N LYS A 68 -4.93 -6.27 -7.69
CA LYS A 68 -5.55 -4.99 -8.07
C LYS A 68 -4.80 -3.78 -7.50
N LYS A 69 -4.31 -3.86 -6.25
CA LYS A 69 -3.54 -2.76 -5.63
C LYS A 69 -2.16 -2.58 -6.26
N LEU A 70 -1.50 -3.67 -6.66
CA LEU A 70 -0.26 -3.61 -7.44
C LEU A 70 -0.51 -2.98 -8.81
N ASP A 71 -1.57 -3.38 -9.52
CA ASP A 71 -1.94 -2.82 -10.84
C ASP A 71 -2.28 -1.32 -10.73
N GLU A 72 -3.01 -0.91 -9.68
CA GLU A 72 -3.30 0.50 -9.36
C GLU A 72 -2.03 1.32 -9.06
N ALA A 73 -1.00 0.69 -8.47
CA ALA A 73 0.28 1.35 -8.18
C ALA A 73 1.16 1.44 -9.43
N GLU A 74 1.25 0.36 -10.21
CA GLU A 74 2.00 0.31 -11.46
C GLU A 74 1.47 1.34 -12.47
N GLY A 75 0.15 1.42 -12.68
CA GLY A 75 -0.46 2.39 -13.57
C GLY A 75 -0.14 3.85 -13.19
N LYS A 76 -0.06 4.16 -11.89
CA LYS A 76 0.37 5.49 -11.40
C LYS A 76 1.86 5.74 -11.68
N ILE A 77 2.72 4.76 -11.44
CA ILE A 77 4.15 4.87 -11.73
C ILE A 77 4.38 5.10 -13.23
N GLN A 78 3.70 4.34 -14.09
CA GLN A 78 3.78 4.53 -15.54
C GLN A 78 3.28 5.92 -15.98
N GLN A 79 2.21 6.45 -15.36
CA GLN A 79 1.73 7.81 -15.66
C GLN A 79 2.79 8.85 -15.28
N ILE A 80 3.31 8.80 -14.04
CA ILE A 80 4.34 9.73 -13.56
C ILE A 80 5.61 9.64 -14.44
N SER A 81 5.99 8.43 -14.85
CA SER A 81 7.15 8.21 -15.72
C SER A 81 6.96 8.83 -17.11
N ARG A 82 5.77 8.70 -17.72
CA ARG A 82 5.43 9.39 -18.97
C ARG A 82 5.46 10.91 -18.83
N GLU A 83 4.91 11.44 -17.74
CA GLU A 83 4.92 12.89 -17.45
C GLU A 83 6.34 13.44 -17.21
N ALA A 84 7.22 12.64 -16.60
CA ALA A 84 8.62 12.97 -16.33
C ALA A 84 9.57 12.68 -17.51
N GLY A 85 9.11 12.05 -18.58
CA GLY A 85 9.94 11.63 -19.71
C GLY A 85 10.85 10.42 -19.43
N LEU A 86 10.61 9.67 -18.34
CA LEU A 86 11.28 8.40 -18.06
C LEU A 86 10.62 7.27 -18.85
N THR A 87 11.29 6.81 -19.90
CA THR A 87 10.84 5.65 -20.70
C THR A 87 11.22 4.32 -20.06
N ASP A 88 12.27 4.28 -19.24
CA ASP A 88 12.90 3.07 -18.71
C ASP A 88 12.03 2.28 -17.72
N PHE A 89 10.90 2.87 -17.28
CA PHE A 89 9.95 2.30 -16.33
C PHE A 89 8.58 1.97 -16.96
N LEU A 90 8.51 1.96 -18.29
CA LEU A 90 7.35 1.45 -19.01
C LEU A 90 7.59 -0.03 -19.32
N PRO A 91 6.72 -0.97 -18.90
CA PRO A 91 6.83 -2.33 -19.35
C PRO A 91 6.68 -2.35 -20.88
N GLU A 92 7.59 -3.05 -21.56
CA GLU A 92 7.31 -3.52 -22.92
C GLU A 92 6.01 -4.34 -22.84
N GLY A 93 5.08 -4.08 -23.75
CA GLY A 93 3.70 -4.52 -23.61
C GLY A 93 3.61 -6.01 -23.30
N THR A 94 2.82 -6.37 -22.28
CA THR A 94 2.38 -7.75 -22.10
C THR A 94 1.37 -8.06 -23.22
N ASP A 95 1.89 -8.44 -24.38
CA ASP A 95 1.16 -9.08 -25.47
C ASP A 95 0.71 -10.49 -25.02
N GLU A 96 -0.44 -10.56 -24.34
CA GLU A 96 -1.32 -11.74 -24.20
C GLU A 96 -2.78 -11.36 -24.49
#